data_AF-A0A0Q8KWG6-F1
#
_entry.id   AF-A0A0Q8KWG6-F1
#
_cell.length_a   1.000
_cell.length_b   1.000
_cell.length_c   1.000
_cell.angle_alpha   90.00
_cell.angle_beta   90.00
_cell.angle_gamma   90.00
#
_symmetry.space_group_name_H-M   'P 1'
#
loop_
_entity.id
_entity.type
_entity.pdbx_description
1 polymer ?
#
loop_
_entity_poly.entity_id
_entity_poly.type
_entity_poly.pdbx_seq_one_letter_code
_entity_poly.pdbx_strand_id
1 'polypeptide(L)'
;MSHDEDHITSTSEKLVRMANQIATFFHSRPREEGVASVAEHINKFWEPRMRRQFFEMLDSGEGFDELVVAASARIKRPISPAEADIKLGLNPSPADLTASQK
;
A
#
# COMPACT_ATOMS: atom_id res chain seq x y z
N MET A 1 16.09 -23.06 11.53
CA MET A 1 16.56 -21.67 11.46
C MET A 1 15.50 -20.88 10.74
N SER A 2 14.97 -19.88 11.42
CA SER A 2 13.86 -19.01 11.03
C SER A 2 14.20 -18.23 9.77
N HIS A 3 13.29 -18.23 8.79
CA HIS A 3 13.34 -17.31 7.66
C HIS A 3 11.93 -16.75 7.41
N ASP A 4 11.34 -16.19 8.46
CA ASP A 4 10.06 -15.47 8.44
C ASP A 4 10.23 -14.11 9.17
N GLU A 5 11.32 -13.39 8.88
CA GLU A 5 11.52 -12.01 9.41
C GLU A 5 12.10 -11.05 8.35
N ASP A 6 12.80 -11.53 7.32
CA ASP A 6 13.51 -10.66 6.35
C ASP A 6 12.68 -10.21 5.13
N HIS A 7 11.47 -10.71 4.92
CA HIS A 7 10.71 -10.39 3.71
C HIS A 7 9.94 -9.06 3.77
N ILE A 8 9.69 -8.51 4.96
CA ILE A 8 8.81 -7.34 5.12
C ILE A 8 9.59 -6.03 4.94
N THR A 9 10.80 -5.92 5.49
CA THR A 9 11.61 -4.69 5.44
C THR A 9 12.03 -4.32 4.00
N SER A 10 12.51 -5.29 3.21
CA SER A 10 12.86 -5.04 1.79
C SER A 10 11.64 -4.77 0.89
N THR A 11 10.43 -5.11 1.35
CA THR A 11 9.19 -4.86 0.60
C THR A 11 8.71 -3.43 0.78
N SER A 12 8.89 -2.82 1.95
CA SER A 12 8.50 -1.44 2.25
C SER A 12 9.27 -0.42 1.41
N GLU A 13 10.61 -0.46 1.44
CA GLU A 13 11.46 0.44 0.64
C GLU A 13 11.15 0.32 -0.87
N LYS A 14 10.85 -0.90 -1.31
CA LYS A 14 10.45 -1.17 -2.70
C LYS A 14 9.09 -0.56 -3.03
N LEU A 15 8.12 -0.59 -2.11
CA LEU A 15 6.81 0.06 -2.29
C LEU A 15 6.95 1.57 -2.38
N VAL A 16 7.77 2.20 -1.53
CA VAL A 16 8.08 3.64 -1.61
C VAL A 16 8.66 3.97 -2.98
N ARG A 17 9.68 3.21 -3.41
CA ARG A 17 10.29 3.39 -4.73
C ARG A 17 9.29 3.24 -5.87
N MET A 18 8.44 2.21 -5.86
CA MET A 18 7.43 2.01 -6.90
C MET A 18 6.42 3.16 -6.94
N ALA A 19 5.92 3.63 -5.79
CA ALA A 19 5.01 4.76 -5.72
C ALA A 19 5.64 6.03 -6.32
N ASN A 20 6.89 6.32 -5.95
CA ASN A 20 7.64 7.47 -6.47
C ASN A 20 7.91 7.36 -7.98
N GLN A 21 8.17 6.15 -8.50
CA GLN A 21 8.30 5.91 -9.94
C GLN A 21 6.99 6.19 -10.69
N ILE A 22 5.84 5.79 -10.13
CA ILE A 22 4.53 6.10 -10.71
C ILE A 22 4.32 7.62 -10.74
N ALA A 23 4.60 8.33 -9.64
CA ALA A 23 4.48 9.78 -9.61
C ALA A 23 5.41 10.49 -10.59
N THR A 24 6.65 10.03 -10.73
CA THR A 24 7.62 10.60 -11.70
C THR A 24 7.08 10.52 -13.13
N PHE A 25 6.43 9.41 -13.50
CA PHE A 25 5.80 9.27 -14.82
C PHE A 25 4.71 10.32 -15.06
N PHE A 26 3.89 10.61 -14.04
CA PHE A 26 2.81 11.57 -14.11
C PHE A 26 3.23 13.03 -13.85
N HIS A 27 4.49 13.29 -13.49
CA HIS A 27 5.02 14.64 -13.27
C HIS A 27 5.01 15.50 -14.55
N SER A 28 4.96 14.87 -15.72
CA SER A 28 4.80 15.56 -17.02
C SER A 28 3.37 16.08 -17.27
N ARG A 29 2.41 15.69 -16.43
CA ARG A 29 0.99 16.07 -16.52
C ARG A 29 0.67 17.23 -15.56
N PRO A 30 -0.44 17.95 -15.76
CA PRO A 30 -0.95 18.90 -14.77
C PRO A 30 -1.10 18.23 -13.40
N ARG A 31 -0.77 18.96 -12.33
CA ARG A 31 -0.73 18.42 -10.96
C ARG A 31 -2.03 17.69 -10.58
N GLU A 32 -3.18 18.29 -10.87
CA GLU A 32 -4.48 17.70 -10.54
C GLU A 32 -4.74 16.37 -11.27
N GLU A 33 -4.40 16.31 -12.56
CA GLU A 33 -4.49 15.10 -13.36
C GLU A 33 -3.49 14.04 -12.90
N GLY A 34 -2.27 14.46 -12.56
CA GLY A 34 -1.22 13.58 -12.04
C GLY A 34 -1.65 12.91 -10.72
N VAL A 35 -2.18 13.69 -9.78
CA VAL A 35 -2.71 13.18 -8.51
C VAL A 35 -3.83 12.16 -8.72
N ALA A 36 -4.78 12.47 -9.61
CA ALA A 36 -5.88 11.55 -9.93
C ALA A 36 -5.36 10.26 -10.58
N SER A 37 -4.43 10.38 -11.52
CA SER A 37 -3.86 9.25 -12.26
C SER A 37 -3.02 8.32 -11.39
N VAL A 38 -2.21 8.88 -10.47
CA VAL A 38 -1.43 8.11 -9.48
C VAL A 38 -2.37 7.31 -8.57
N ALA A 39 -3.40 7.97 -8.03
CA ALA A 39 -4.37 7.31 -7.17
C ALA A 39 -5.13 6.19 -7.89
N GLU A 40 -5.55 6.42 -9.15
CA GLU A 40 -6.21 5.41 -9.97
C GLU A 40 -5.28 4.22 -10.25
N HIS A 41 -4.01 4.48 -10.60
CA HIS A 41 -3.03 3.44 -10.85
C HIS A 41 -2.83 2.55 -9.61
N ILE A 42 -2.62 3.16 -8.44
CA ILE A 42 -2.48 2.41 -7.19
C ILE A 42 -3.76 1.62 -6.89
N ASN A 43 -4.94 2.21 -7.04
CA ASN A 43 -6.20 1.50 -6.81
C ASN A 43 -6.41 0.30 -7.77
N LYS A 44 -5.95 0.41 -9.02
CA LYS A 44 -6.17 -0.60 -10.07
C LYS A 44 -5.16 -1.74 -10.03
N PHE A 45 -3.90 -1.43 -9.73
CA PHE A 45 -2.80 -2.38 -9.82
C PHE A 45 -2.31 -2.87 -8.44
N TRP A 46 -2.56 -2.15 -7.35
CA TRP A 46 -2.09 -2.56 -6.03
C TRP A 46 -3.15 -3.35 -5.28
N GLU A 47 -2.70 -4.47 -4.74
CA GLU A 47 -3.53 -5.32 -3.91
C GLU A 47 -3.87 -4.63 -2.56
N PRO A 48 -4.95 -5.05 -1.88
CA PRO A 48 -5.35 -4.47 -0.61
C PRO A 48 -4.22 -4.44 0.45
N ARG A 49 -3.38 -5.48 0.53
CA ARG A 49 -2.26 -5.53 1.48
C ARG A 49 -1.20 -4.47 1.17
N MET A 50 -0.82 -4.31 -0.10
CA MET A 50 0.13 -3.27 -0.51
C MET A 50 -0.39 -1.86 -0.20
N ARG A 51 -1.69 -1.62 -0.42
CA ARG A 51 -2.32 -0.33 -0.08
C ARG A 51 -2.31 -0.07 1.43
N ARG A 52 -2.45 -1.10 2.27
CA ARG A 52 -2.29 -0.93 3.72
C ARG A 52 -0.87 -0.51 4.07
N GLN A 53 0.12 -1.29 3.65
CA GLN A 53 1.53 -1.02 3.92
C GLN A 53 1.92 0.39 3.45
N PHE A 54 1.44 0.79 2.26
CA PHE A 54 1.57 2.15 1.74
C PHE A 54 1.12 3.22 2.75
N PHE A 55 -0.08 3.06 3.32
CA PHE A 55 -0.58 4.03 4.30
C PHE A 55 0.20 3.98 5.62
N GLU A 56 0.69 2.82 6.06
CA GLU A 56 1.54 2.72 7.26
C GLU A 56 2.87 3.45 7.07
N MET A 57 3.49 3.32 5.90
CA MET A 57 4.72 4.03 5.56
C MET A 57 4.48 5.54 5.40
N LEU A 58 3.33 5.91 4.83
CA LEU A 58 2.96 7.31 4.64
C LEU A 58 2.71 8.01 5.98
N ASP A 59 2.11 7.31 6.95
CA ASP A 59 1.94 7.80 8.33
C ASP A 59 3.28 7.88 9.08
N SER A 60 4.19 6.94 8.81
CA SER A 60 5.56 6.95 9.35
C SER A 60 6.43 8.09 8.80
N GLY A 61 5.97 8.81 7.77
CA GLY A 61 6.70 9.92 7.15
C GLY A 61 7.83 9.47 6.22
N GLU A 62 7.72 8.28 5.62
CA GLU A 62 8.70 7.83 4.62
C GLU A 62 8.74 8.76 3.39
N GLY A 63 9.88 8.78 2.69
CA GLY A 63 10.22 9.72 1.61
C GLY A 63 9.38 9.57 0.33
N PHE A 64 8.08 9.82 0.43
CA PHE A 64 7.15 9.86 -0.69
C PHE A 64 7.17 11.20 -1.43
N ASP A 65 6.98 11.12 -2.74
CA ASP A 65 6.82 12.29 -3.60
C ASP A 65 5.52 13.05 -3.28
N GLU A 66 5.50 14.37 -3.51
CA GLU A 66 4.34 15.21 -3.23
C GLU A 66 3.07 14.77 -3.97
N LEU A 67 3.20 14.24 -5.19
CA LEU A 67 2.06 13.71 -5.96
C LEU A 67 1.51 12.44 -5.33
N VAL A 68 2.38 11.60 -4.75
CA VAL A 68 1.99 10.37 -4.05
C VAL A 68 1.24 10.74 -2.76
N VAL A 69 1.76 11.70 -2.00
CA VAL A 69 1.12 12.20 -0.78
C VAL A 69 -0.25 12.80 -1.10
N ALA A 70 -0.36 13.63 -2.13
CA ALA A 70 -1.63 14.19 -2.55
C ALA A 70 -2.60 13.12 -3.09
N ALA A 71 -2.09 12.09 -3.78
CA ALA A 71 -2.87 10.96 -4.28
C ALA A 71 -3.42 10.09 -3.15
N SER A 72 -2.74 10.03 -2.00
CA SER A 72 -3.18 9.25 -0.83
C SER A 72 -4.61 9.58 -0.37
N ALA A 73 -5.05 10.83 -0.53
CA ALA A 73 -6.41 11.26 -0.21
C ALA A 73 -7.48 10.65 -1.14
N ARG A 74 -7.10 10.16 -2.32
CA ARG A 74 -7.97 9.54 -3.33
C ARG A 74 -7.82 8.01 -3.42
N ILE A 75 -6.85 7.43 -2.72
CA ILE A 75 -6.64 5.99 -2.70
C ILE A 75 -7.63 5.34 -1.74
N LYS A 76 -8.29 4.27 -2.18
CA LYS A 76 -9.26 3.53 -1.36
C LYS A 76 -8.51 2.75 -0.28
N ARG A 77 -8.70 3.14 0.98
CA ARG A 77 -8.19 2.38 2.14
C ARG A 77 -8.95 1.06 2.24
N PRO A 78 -8.27 -0.09 2.17
CA PRO A 78 -8.93 -1.37 2.38
C PRO A 78 -9.27 -1.52 3.87
N ILE A 79 -10.55 -1.72 4.13
CA ILE A 79 -11.08 -2.12 5.44
C ILE A 79 -10.98 -3.64 5.53
N SER A 80 -10.51 -4.11 6.68
CA SER A 80 -10.36 -5.51 7.13
C SER A 80 -9.08 -6.27 6.72
N PRO A 81 -8.26 -6.73 7.69
CA PRO A 81 -7.13 -7.64 7.48
C PRO A 81 -7.55 -9.01 6.96
N ALA A 82 -8.69 -9.54 7.40
CA ALA A 82 -9.17 -10.87 7.06
C ALA A 82 -9.51 -11.06 5.56
N GLU A 83 -10.19 -10.12 4.91
CA GLU A 83 -10.60 -10.28 3.50
C GLU A 83 -9.44 -10.17 2.51
N ALA A 84 -8.48 -9.29 2.81
CA ALA A 84 -7.26 -9.16 2.03
C ALA A 84 -6.35 -10.38 2.19
N ASP A 85 -6.46 -11.05 3.34
CA ASP A 85 -5.59 -12.17 3.65
C ASP A 85 -6.04 -13.44 2.90
N ILE A 86 -7.33 -13.75 3.00
CA ILE A 86 -8.00 -14.91 2.40
C ILE A 86 -7.92 -14.90 0.86
N LYS A 87 -7.93 -13.73 0.21
CA LYS A 87 -7.96 -13.63 -1.26
C LYS A 87 -6.62 -13.96 -1.94
N LEU A 88 -5.51 -13.91 -1.20
CA LEU A 88 -4.15 -14.13 -1.74
C LEU A 88 -3.63 -15.56 -1.48
N GLY A 89 -4.39 -16.41 -0.80
CA GLY A 89 -3.97 -17.78 -0.47
C GLY A 89 -2.82 -17.87 0.55
N LEU A 90 -2.51 -16.76 1.23
CA LEU A 90 -1.69 -16.79 2.44
C LEU A 90 -2.61 -17.15 3.61
N ASN A 91 -2.19 -18.10 4.45
CA ASN A 91 -2.97 -18.44 5.64
C ASN A 91 -3.00 -17.26 6.61
N PRO A 92 -4.15 -16.97 7.23
CA PRO A 92 -4.25 -15.92 8.23
C PRO A 92 -3.33 -16.24 9.40
N SER A 93 -2.51 -15.27 9.77
CA SER A 93 -1.74 -15.34 11.00
C SER A 93 -2.70 -15.60 12.17
N PRO A 94 -2.44 -16.58 13.05
CA PRO A 94 -3.36 -16.98 14.12
C PRO A 94 -3.63 -15.88 15.16
N ALA A 95 -2.93 -14.74 15.08
CA ALA A 95 -3.18 -13.57 15.92
C ALA A 95 -4.50 -12.85 15.63
N ASP A 96 -5.05 -12.94 14.41
CA ASP A 96 -6.27 -12.20 14.00
C ASP A 96 -7.57 -13.00 14.26
N LEU A 97 -7.48 -14.32 14.52
CA LEU A 97 -8.63 -15.22 14.67
C LEU A 97 -9.30 -15.20 16.06
N THR A 98 -8.84 -14.38 17.00
CA THR A 98 -9.37 -14.37 18.38
C THR A 98 -10.51 -13.36 18.64
N ALA A 99 -10.89 -12.56 17.63
CA ALA A 99 -11.86 -11.47 17.79
C ALA A 99 -13.19 -11.71 17.04
N SER A 100 -13.78 -12.91 17.13
CA SER A 100 -15.23 -13.09 16.95
C SER A 100 -15.67 -14.48 17.41
N GLN A 101 -15.84 -14.62 18.72
CA GLN A 101 -16.79 -15.57 19.26
C GLN A 101 -17.59 -14.87 20.35
N LYS A 102 -18.78 -14.40 19.98
CA LYS A 102 -19.98 -14.32 20.81
C LYS A 102 -21.20 -14.17 19.92
#